data_AF-A0A956U804-F1
#
_entry.id   AF-A0A956U804-F1
#
_cell.length_a   1.000
_cell.length_b   1.000
_cell.length_c   1.000
_cell.angle_alpha   90.00
_cell.angle_beta   90.00
_cell.angle_gamma   90.00
#
_symmetry.space_group_name_H-M   'P 1'
#
loop_
_entity.id
_entity.type
_entity.pdbx_description
1 polymer ?
#
loop_
_entity_poly.entity_id
_entity_poly.type
_entity_poly.pdbx_seq_one_letter_code
_entity_poly.pdbx_strand_id
1 'polypeptide(L)'
;MSEFDSEAENKRMEEFQDALVELLAGSSSPCVIMETMRIDDRFAEYRDYIEQFDPDMIEVACELVRSWSKWKNAAETPPDGDLLQ
;
A
#
# COMPACT_ATOMS: atom_id res chain seq x y z
N MET A 1 -0.30 -10.45 -30.95
CA MET A 1 0.39 -9.99 -29.73
C MET A 1 -0.71 -9.81 -28.70
N SER A 2 -0.95 -10.74 -27.76
CA SER A 2 -2.05 -10.46 -26.80
C SER A 2 -2.20 -11.30 -25.52
N GLU A 3 -1.49 -12.41 -25.30
CA GLU A 3 -1.59 -13.12 -24.00
C GLU A 3 -0.34 -12.91 -23.13
N PHE A 4 0.84 -12.95 -23.74
CA PHE A 4 2.12 -12.85 -23.03
C PHE A 4 2.44 -11.44 -22.50
N ASP A 5 1.93 -10.39 -23.16
CA ASP A 5 2.08 -9.00 -22.70
C ASP A 5 1.25 -8.74 -21.43
N SER A 6 0.08 -9.38 -21.28
CA SER A 6 -0.80 -9.17 -20.14
C SER A 6 -0.29 -9.79 -18.84
N GLU A 7 0.42 -10.92 -18.90
CA GLU A 7 1.02 -11.53 -17.69
C GLU A 7 2.19 -10.68 -17.15
N ALA A 8 3.02 -10.15 -18.05
CA ALA A 8 4.12 -9.27 -17.66
C ALA A 8 3.62 -7.92 -17.10
N GLU A 9 2.53 -7.39 -17.67
CA GLU A 9 1.87 -6.18 -17.16
C GLU A 9 1.23 -6.41 -15.78
N ASN A 10 0.51 -7.52 -15.61
CA ASN A 10 -0.05 -7.90 -14.31
C ASN A 10 1.03 -8.02 -13.24
N LYS A 11 2.15 -8.68 -13.56
CA LYS A 11 3.25 -8.84 -12.61
C LYS A 11 3.86 -7.50 -12.20
N ARG A 12 4.08 -6.58 -13.14
CA ARG A 12 4.59 -5.23 -12.80
C ARG A 12 3.59 -4.43 -11.97
N MET A 13 2.29 -4.63 -12.19
CA MET A 13 1.24 -4.02 -11.40
C MET A 13 1.20 -4.58 -9.97
N GLU A 14 1.37 -5.89 -9.81
CA GLU A 14 1.50 -6.53 -8.49
C GLU A 14 2.73 -5.99 -7.74
N GLU A 15 3.89 -5.91 -8.39
CA GLU A 15 5.11 -5.35 -7.81
C GLU A 15 4.94 -3.88 -7.38
N PHE A 16 4.22 -3.08 -8.17
CA PHE A 16 3.87 -1.71 -7.80
C PHE A 16 2.95 -1.66 -6.58
N GLN A 17 1.90 -2.48 -6.54
CA GLN A 17 0.94 -2.52 -5.44
C GLN A 17 1.61 -2.94 -4.13
N ASP A 18 2.48 -3.96 -4.17
CA ASP A 18 3.24 -4.40 -3.00
C ASP A 18 4.14 -3.28 -2.47
N ALA A 19 4.92 -2.63 -3.35
CA ALA A 19 5.78 -1.52 -2.95
C ALA A 19 4.99 -0.33 -2.37
N LEU A 20 3.81 -0.04 -2.94
CA LEU A 20 2.92 1.01 -2.45
C LEU A 20 2.36 0.68 -1.06
N VAL A 21 1.91 -0.56 -0.84
CA VAL A 21 1.39 -1.01 0.46
C VAL A 21 2.48 -0.97 1.54
N GLU A 22 3.69 -1.42 1.22
CA GLU A 22 4.84 -1.31 2.14
C GLU A 22 5.11 0.15 2.54
N LEU A 23 5.09 1.06 1.55
CA LEU A 23 5.32 2.49 1.79
C LEU A 23 4.22 3.12 2.65
N LEU A 24 2.94 2.81 2.36
CA LEU A 24 1.79 3.28 3.12
C LEU A 24 1.76 2.72 4.56
N ALA A 25 2.23 1.49 4.76
CA ALA A 25 2.31 0.88 6.09
C ALA A 25 3.44 1.47 6.94
N GLY A 26 4.56 1.85 6.32
CA GLY A 26 5.74 2.38 7.03
C GLY A 26 5.70 3.89 7.32
N SER A 27 4.98 4.67 6.51
CA SER A 27 5.03 6.14 6.58
C SER A 27 3.78 6.78 7.20
N SER A 28 3.99 7.87 7.95
CA SER A 28 2.89 8.53 8.69
C SER A 28 2.25 9.72 7.97
N SER A 29 2.90 10.29 6.95
CA SER A 29 2.45 11.51 6.29
C SER A 29 2.21 11.30 4.78
N PRO A 30 1.02 11.65 4.26
CA PRO A 30 0.71 11.60 2.83
C PRO A 30 1.70 12.37 1.95
N CYS A 31 2.17 13.53 2.42
CA CYS A 31 3.16 14.35 1.71
C CYS A 31 4.49 13.62 1.52
N VAL A 32 4.97 12.94 2.57
CA VAL A 32 6.22 12.16 2.53
C VAL A 32 6.07 10.96 1.60
N ILE A 33 4.90 10.34 1.56
CA ILE A 33 4.60 9.20 0.69
C ILE A 33 4.61 9.64 -0.77
N MET A 34 3.95 10.76 -1.11
CA MET A 34 4.00 11.33 -2.46
C MET A 34 5.41 11.72 -2.89
N GLU A 35 6.18 12.35 -2.00
CA GLU A 35 7.57 12.70 -2.30
C GLU A 35 8.44 11.46 -2.51
N THR A 36 8.26 10.43 -1.67
CA THR A 36 8.97 9.15 -1.79
C THR A 36 8.66 8.46 -3.11
N MET A 37 7.38 8.40 -3.51
CA MET A 37 6.97 7.84 -4.80
C MET A 37 7.58 8.59 -6.01
N ARG A 38 7.87 9.89 -5.87
CA ARG A 38 8.49 10.68 -6.95
C ARG A 38 10.01 10.46 -7.08
N ILE A 39 10.69 10.10 -6.00
CA ILE A 39 12.15 9.95 -5.98
C ILE A 39 12.61 8.49 -6.09
N ASP A 40 11.81 7.54 -5.59
CA ASP A 40 12.17 6.13 -5.53
C ASP A 40 12.07 5.49 -6.92
N ASP A 41 13.12 4.79 -7.33
CA ASP A 41 13.25 4.16 -8.64
C ASP A 41 12.25 3.03 -8.85
N ARG A 42 11.73 2.41 -7.77
CA ARG A 42 10.68 1.38 -7.86
C ARG A 42 9.39 1.88 -8.49
N PHE A 43 9.17 3.19 -8.46
CA PHE A 43 8.00 3.85 -9.02
C PHE A 43 8.29 4.61 -10.32
N ALA A 44 9.52 4.51 -10.85
CA ALA A 44 9.97 5.31 -12.00
C ALA A 44 9.05 5.15 -13.23
N GLU A 45 8.63 3.92 -13.54
CA GLU A 45 7.74 3.62 -14.67
C GLU A 45 6.31 4.16 -14.48
N TYR A 46 5.94 4.53 -13.26
CA TYR A 46 4.60 5.00 -12.90
C TYR A 46 4.56 6.48 -12.52
N ARG A 47 5.66 7.23 -12.67
CA ARG A 47 5.72 8.65 -12.26
C ARG A 47 4.67 9.51 -12.93
N ASP A 48 4.45 9.34 -14.24
CA ASP A 48 3.39 10.07 -14.97
C ASP A 48 1.99 9.78 -14.42
N TYR A 49 1.77 8.58 -13.89
CA TYR A 49 0.51 8.19 -13.25
C TYR A 49 0.42 8.76 -11.83
N ILE A 50 1.50 8.71 -11.07
CA ILE A 50 1.60 9.25 -9.70
C ILE A 50 1.45 10.78 -9.69
N GLU A 51 1.91 11.49 -10.71
CA GLU A 51 1.73 12.94 -10.83
C GLU A 51 0.26 13.36 -10.95
N GLN A 52 -0.60 12.45 -11.40
CA GLN A 52 -2.05 12.69 -11.51
C GLN A 52 -2.80 12.36 -10.21
N PHE A 53 -2.11 11.86 -9.18
CA PHE A 53 -2.76 11.54 -7.91
C PHE A 53 -3.14 12.78 -7.13
N ASP A 54 -4.41 12.84 -6.74
CA ASP A 54 -4.87 13.80 -5.76
C ASP A 54 -4.28 13.47 -4.38
N PRO A 55 -3.72 14.45 -3.65
CA PRO A 55 -3.19 14.26 -2.30
C PRO A 55 -4.22 13.62 -1.35
N ASP A 56 -5.50 13.97 -1.51
CA ASP A 56 -6.61 13.43 -0.73
C ASP A 56 -6.79 11.91 -0.93
N MET A 57 -6.49 11.37 -2.12
CA MET A 57 -6.52 9.91 -2.34
C MET A 57 -5.43 9.19 -1.54
N ILE A 58 -4.25 9.80 -1.41
CA ILE A 58 -3.15 9.21 -0.64
C ILE A 58 -3.47 9.22 0.85
N GLU A 59 -4.16 10.25 1.34
CA GLU A 59 -4.66 10.29 2.71
C GLU A 59 -5.63 9.13 2.99
N VAL A 60 -6.60 8.91 2.10
CA VAL A 60 -7.53 7.77 2.21
C VAL A 60 -6.79 6.43 2.16
N ALA A 61 -5.81 6.27 1.27
CA ALA A 61 -5.00 5.06 1.19
C ALA A 61 -4.24 4.80 2.51
N CYS A 62 -3.71 5.84 3.16
CA CYS A 62 -3.09 5.73 4.47
C CYS A 62 -4.08 5.27 5.54
N GLU A 63 -5.30 5.81 5.54
CA GLU A 63 -6.35 5.43 6.50
C GLU A 63 -6.82 3.98 6.31
N LEU A 64 -6.96 3.54 5.06
CA LEU A 64 -7.34 2.17 4.72
C LEU A 64 -6.28 1.17 5.21
N VAL A 65 -5.01 1.41 4.91
CA VAL A 65 -3.91 0.53 5.33
C VAL A 65 -3.83 0.47 6.86
N ARG A 66 -3.95 1.62 7.56
CA ARG A 66 -4.01 1.65 9.03
C ARG A 66 -5.19 0.86 9.60
N SER A 67 -6.35 0.95 8.95
CA SER A 67 -7.56 0.22 9.37
C SER A 67 -7.39 -1.28 9.18
N TRP A 68 -6.76 -1.72 8.09
CA TRP A 68 -6.43 -3.12 7.85
C TRP A 68 -5.39 -3.66 8.84
N SER A 69 -4.36 -2.87 9.18
CA SER A 69 -3.40 -3.26 10.22
C SER A 69 -4.07 -3.43 11.58
N LYS A 70 -5.05 -2.59 11.94
CA LYS A 70 -5.83 -2.77 13.17
C LYS A 70 -6.62 -4.08 13.17
N TRP A 71 -7.22 -4.44 12.04
CA TRP A 71 -8.03 -5.65 11.92
C TRP A 71 -7.17 -6.92 11.97
N LYS A 72 -6.00 -6.91 11.34
CA LYS A 72 -5.05 -8.03 11.41
C LYS A 72 -4.59 -8.28 12.86
N ASN A 73 -4.22 -7.22 13.57
CA ASN A 73 -3.83 -7.32 14.99
C ASN A 73 -4.98 -7.76 15.90
N ALA A 74 -6.22 -7.33 15.63
CA ALA A 74 -7.40 -7.75 16.39
C ALA A 74 -7.77 -9.23 16.17
N ALA A 75 -7.45 -9.79 15.01
CA ALA A 75 -7.64 -11.21 14.72
C ALA A 75 -6.57 -12.13 15.34
N GLU A 76 -5.42 -11.56 15.77
CA GLU A 76 -4.31 -12.30 16.38
C GLU A 76 -4.36 -12.34 17.92
N THR A 77 -5.25 -11.57 18.56
CA THR A 77 -5.57 -11.74 19.99
C THR A 77 -6.67 -12.77 20.18
N PRO A 78 -6.38 -14.00 20.67
CA PRO A 78 -7.45 -14.86 21.19
C PRO A 78 -8.14 -14.11 22.34
N PRO A 79 -9.48 -14.21 22.50
CA PRO A 79 -10.09 -13.76 23.74
C PRO A 79 -9.44 -14.57 24.86
N ASP A 80 -8.73 -13.89 25.76
CA ASP A 80 -8.23 -14.48 26.99
C ASP A 80 -9.40 -15.24 27.62
N GLY A 81 -9.34 -16.57 27.48
CA GLY A 81 -10.22 -17.48 28.15
C GLY A 81 -9.93 -17.35 29.62
N ASP A 82 -10.75 -16.54 30.28
CA ASP A 82 -11.28 -16.73 31.62
C ASP A 82 -10.34 -17.58 32.49
N LEU A 83 -9.37 -16.91 33.12
CA LEU A 83 -8.71 -17.44 34.30
C LEU A 83 -9.77 -17.56 35.40
N LEU A 84 -10.48 -18.70 35.41
CA LEU A 84 -11.30 -19.15 36.52
C LEU A 84 -10.41 -19.28 37.76
N GLN A 85 -10.50 -18.29 38.65
CA GLN A 85 -10.15 -18.42 40.07
C GLN A 85 -11.30 -19.05 40.84
#